data_AF-A0A3Q2X396-F1
#
_entry.id   AF-A0A3Q2X396-F1
#
_cell.length_a   1.000
_cell.length_b   1.000
_cell.length_c   1.000
_cell.angle_alpha   90.00
_cell.angle_beta   90.00
_cell.angle_gamma   90.00
#
_symmetry.space_group_name_H-M   'P 1'
#
loop_
_entity.id
_entity.type
_entity.pdbx_description
1 polymer ?
#
loop_
_entity_poly.entity_id
_entity_poly.type
_entity_poly.pdbx_seq_one_letter_code
_entity_poly.pdbx_strand_id
1 'polypeptide(L)'
;MAELLKIKREFEEFQKEYYYTNREADENREKENQAVTQIQSWFRGCKVRAYLSHLHKKAIIIQKIWRGFTARARVRQMVKAAYFIMKMNFYEEMAVRIQRTWRGFFVRKYIHNFYARKKYMEGLVMKNELVRRELDQLEDLQKRERDCLDMVKEHTAKVYQAHRLHHLLSTKQCPGVFNSPFRPAPHEMELLLRQQVKYQAPTRLASRGKACLLGIPSSTSSSFPVTLGSPLIKTSRTYSSRPILPPIANKGLYGEAGEAWEQRLHCRELMLCLQTSYMHLEEAQNQLRELEPVRLRGTGSTLHHLSQSSSSFPHPAHTGKSFR
;
A
#
# COMPACT_ATOMS: atom_id res chain seq x y z
N MET A 1 -123.88 89.52 -6.85
CA MET A 1 -124.30 88.38 -6.00
C MET A 1 -123.80 87.04 -6.55
N ALA A 2 -124.08 86.67 -7.81
CA ALA A 2 -123.68 85.38 -8.39
C ALA A 2 -122.14 85.17 -8.49
N GLU A 3 -121.40 86.16 -8.99
CA GLU A 3 -119.92 86.11 -9.10
C GLU A 3 -119.22 85.93 -7.75
N LEU A 4 -119.69 86.63 -6.72
CA LEU A 4 -119.10 86.59 -5.37
C LEU A 4 -119.33 85.24 -4.68
N LEU A 5 -120.47 84.59 -4.97
CA LEU A 5 -120.76 83.23 -4.52
C LEU A 5 -119.93 82.19 -5.29
N LYS A 6 -119.63 82.43 -6.57
CA LYS A 6 -118.77 81.58 -7.39
C LYS A 6 -117.32 81.60 -6.88
N ILE A 7 -116.77 82.79 -6.65
CA ILE A 7 -115.42 82.97 -6.06
C ILE A 7 -115.33 82.33 -4.67
N LYS A 8 -116.39 82.44 -3.85
CA LYS A 8 -116.42 81.76 -2.54
C LYS A 8 -116.37 80.24 -2.66
N ARG A 9 -117.13 79.64 -3.60
CA ARG A 9 -117.06 78.19 -3.83
C ARG A 9 -115.70 77.76 -4.34
N GLU A 10 -115.14 78.48 -5.30
CA GLU A 10 -113.79 78.20 -5.83
C GLU A 10 -112.73 78.30 -4.74
N PHE A 11 -112.84 79.26 -3.82
CA PHE A 11 -111.94 79.37 -2.68
C PHE A 11 -112.10 78.23 -1.67
N GLU A 12 -113.33 77.81 -1.37
CA GLU A 12 -113.60 76.66 -0.48
C GLU A 12 -113.13 75.33 -1.10
N GLU A 13 -113.26 75.18 -2.41
CA GLU A 13 -112.81 74.01 -3.16
C GLU A 13 -111.28 73.96 -3.21
N PHE A 14 -110.63 75.10 -3.46
CA PHE A 14 -109.18 75.25 -3.37
C PHE A 14 -108.65 74.95 -1.95
N GLN A 15 -109.32 75.43 -0.90
CA GLN A 15 -108.95 75.08 0.47
C GLN A 15 -109.02 73.57 0.72
N LYS A 16 -110.11 72.92 0.28
CA LYS A 16 -110.26 71.47 0.44
C LYS A 16 -109.18 70.70 -0.31
N GLU A 17 -108.87 71.10 -1.55
CA GLU A 17 -107.82 70.50 -2.37
C GLU A 17 -106.43 70.68 -1.73
N TYR A 18 -106.14 71.87 -1.20
CA TYR A 18 -104.92 72.15 -0.45
C TYR A 18 -104.80 71.26 0.80
N TYR A 19 -105.84 71.14 1.62
CA TYR A 19 -105.80 70.28 2.80
C TYR A 19 -105.64 68.80 2.44
N TYR A 20 -106.28 68.36 1.35
CA TYR A 20 -106.20 66.97 0.90
C TYR A 20 -104.79 66.61 0.42
N THR A 21 -104.19 67.46 -0.43
CA THR A 21 -102.82 67.30 -0.91
C THR A 21 -101.79 67.33 0.23
N ASN A 22 -101.96 68.22 1.21
CA ASN A 22 -101.06 68.28 2.37
C ASN A 22 -101.15 67.01 3.24
N ARG A 23 -102.38 66.51 3.44
CA ARG A 23 -102.60 65.26 4.19
C ARG A 23 -101.99 64.05 3.47
N GLU A 24 -102.17 63.95 2.15
CA GLU A 24 -101.57 62.89 1.33
C GLU A 24 -100.03 62.96 1.35
N ALA A 25 -99.47 64.18 1.30
CA ALA A 25 -98.03 64.40 1.43
C ALA A 25 -97.51 63.95 2.81
N ASP A 26 -98.19 64.30 3.90
CA ASP A 26 -97.81 63.88 5.25
C ASP A 26 -97.91 62.35 5.43
N GLU A 27 -98.96 61.71 4.91
CA GLU A 27 -99.15 60.26 4.94
C GLU A 27 -98.06 59.50 4.14
N ASN A 28 -97.52 60.10 3.07
CA ASN A 28 -96.48 59.50 2.23
C ASN A 28 -95.03 59.88 2.65
N ARG A 29 -94.85 60.95 3.42
CA ARG A 29 -93.53 61.51 3.79
C ARG A 29 -92.58 60.47 4.40
N GLU A 30 -93.07 59.63 5.30
CA GLU A 30 -92.25 58.60 5.94
C GLU A 30 -91.83 57.51 4.94
N LYS A 31 -92.73 57.07 4.07
CA LYS A 31 -92.44 56.07 3.04
C LYS A 31 -91.40 56.59 2.05
N GLU A 32 -91.55 57.83 1.62
CA GLU A 32 -90.59 58.49 0.74
C GLU A 32 -89.22 58.63 1.40
N ASN A 33 -89.17 59.09 2.66
CA ASN A 33 -87.91 59.21 3.41
C ASN A 33 -87.21 57.86 3.60
N GLN A 34 -87.97 56.79 3.88
CA GLN A 34 -87.42 55.43 3.98
C GLN A 34 -86.86 54.96 2.64
N ALA A 35 -87.60 55.15 1.54
CA ALA A 35 -87.15 54.79 0.20
C ALA A 35 -85.87 55.57 -0.18
N VAL A 36 -85.83 56.88 0.07
CA VAL A 36 -84.64 57.72 -0.14
C VAL A 36 -83.46 57.21 0.69
N THR A 37 -83.66 56.88 1.96
CA THR A 37 -82.61 56.36 2.84
C THR A 37 -82.09 55.00 2.35
N GLN A 38 -82.96 54.14 1.83
CA GLN A 38 -82.55 52.86 1.23
C GLN A 38 -81.70 53.08 -0.01
N ILE A 39 -82.13 53.96 -0.93
CA ILE A 39 -81.36 54.29 -2.14
C ILE A 39 -79.99 54.87 -1.78
N GLN A 40 -79.95 55.82 -0.84
CA GLN A 40 -78.71 56.47 -0.40
C GLN A 40 -77.76 55.48 0.28
N SER A 41 -78.25 54.65 1.20
CA SER A 41 -77.44 53.65 1.91
C SER A 41 -76.91 52.58 0.95
N TRP A 42 -77.73 52.12 0.01
CA TRP A 42 -77.32 51.20 -1.04
C TRP A 42 -76.23 51.78 -1.91
N PHE A 43 -76.40 53.02 -2.40
CA PHE A 43 -75.40 53.70 -3.24
C PHE A 43 -74.07 53.89 -2.50
N ARG A 44 -74.11 54.34 -1.24
CA ARG A 44 -72.92 54.47 -0.38
C ARG A 44 -72.21 53.11 -0.24
N GLY A 45 -72.97 52.04 -0.01
CA GLY A 45 -72.44 50.67 0.02
C GLY A 45 -71.79 50.24 -1.29
N CYS A 46 -72.43 50.52 -2.43
CA CYS A 46 -71.88 50.23 -3.76
C CYS A 46 -70.55 50.94 -4.00
N LYS A 47 -70.45 52.22 -3.63
CA LYS A 47 -69.20 53.00 -3.74
C LYS A 47 -68.07 52.39 -2.90
N VAL A 48 -68.35 52.03 -1.64
CA VAL A 48 -67.35 51.41 -0.75
C VAL A 48 -66.90 50.03 -1.28
N ARG A 49 -67.85 49.18 -1.70
CA ARG A 49 -67.52 47.85 -2.25
C ARG A 49 -66.71 47.94 -3.54
N ALA A 50 -67.01 48.89 -4.41
CA ALA A 50 -66.22 49.13 -5.62
C ALA A 50 -64.78 49.55 -5.29
N TYR A 51 -64.62 50.46 -4.32
CA TYR A 51 -63.30 50.90 -3.86
C TYR A 51 -62.50 49.76 -3.21
N LEU A 52 -63.11 48.98 -2.32
CA LEU A 52 -62.47 47.80 -1.72
C LEU A 52 -62.06 46.78 -2.78
N SER A 53 -62.93 46.52 -3.76
CA SER A 53 -62.61 45.62 -4.88
C SER A 53 -61.42 46.13 -5.69
N HIS A 54 -61.31 47.44 -5.91
CA HIS A 54 -60.17 48.06 -6.56
C HIS A 54 -58.88 47.84 -5.75
N LEU A 55 -58.90 48.15 -4.44
CA LEU A 55 -57.76 47.93 -3.55
C LEU A 55 -57.32 46.47 -3.53
N HIS A 56 -58.27 45.54 -3.46
CA HIS A 56 -57.99 44.11 -3.44
C HIS A 56 -57.31 43.66 -4.76
N LYS A 57 -57.79 44.14 -5.91
CA LYS A 57 -57.14 43.90 -7.20
C LYS A 57 -55.70 44.41 -7.22
N LYS A 58 -55.44 45.61 -6.70
CA LYS A 58 -54.09 46.16 -6.60
C LYS A 58 -53.19 45.33 -5.68
N ALA A 59 -53.70 44.92 -4.51
CA ALA A 59 -52.98 44.05 -3.59
C ALA A 59 -52.61 42.70 -4.24
N ILE A 60 -53.55 42.07 -4.95
CA ILE A 60 -53.29 40.81 -5.68
C ILE A 60 -52.18 40.99 -6.72
N ILE A 61 -52.18 42.09 -7.47
CA ILE A 61 -51.13 42.37 -8.48
C ILE A 61 -49.75 42.45 -7.80
N ILE A 62 -49.64 43.22 -6.72
CA ILE A 62 -48.38 43.36 -5.96
C ILE A 62 -47.93 41.99 -5.45
N GLN A 63 -48.82 41.24 -4.80
CA GLN A 63 -48.48 39.93 -4.25
C GLN A 63 -48.11 38.92 -5.33
N LYS A 64 -48.81 38.91 -6.48
CA LYS A 64 -48.51 38.04 -7.62
C LYS A 64 -47.11 38.32 -8.17
N ILE A 65 -46.78 39.59 -8.36
CA ILE A 65 -45.45 40.01 -8.83
C ILE A 65 -44.38 39.58 -7.83
N TRP A 66 -44.61 39.82 -6.54
CA TRP A 66 -43.67 39.45 -5.47
C TRP A 66 -43.42 37.93 -5.41
N ARG A 67 -44.48 37.12 -5.35
CA ARG A 67 -44.37 35.64 -5.36
C ARG A 67 -43.58 35.16 -6.58
N GLY A 68 -43.84 35.74 -7.75
CA GLY A 68 -43.08 35.45 -8.96
C GLY A 68 -41.61 35.85 -8.87
N PHE A 69 -41.31 37.02 -8.32
CA PHE A 69 -39.93 37.49 -8.12
C PHE A 69 -39.15 36.55 -7.18
N THR A 70 -39.73 36.20 -6.03
CA THR A 70 -39.11 35.29 -5.05
C THR A 70 -38.87 33.90 -5.64
N ALA A 71 -39.86 33.33 -6.33
CA ALA A 71 -39.72 32.02 -6.97
C ALA A 71 -38.60 32.03 -8.02
N ARG A 72 -38.55 33.07 -8.88
CA ARG A 72 -37.48 33.22 -9.87
C ARG A 72 -36.11 33.42 -9.22
N ALA A 73 -36.02 34.17 -8.12
CA ALA A 73 -34.77 34.35 -7.39
C ALA A 73 -34.23 33.02 -6.84
N ARG A 74 -35.11 32.19 -6.26
CA ARG A 74 -34.77 30.85 -5.78
C ARG A 74 -34.28 29.95 -6.91
N VAL A 75 -35.01 29.89 -8.03
CA VAL A 75 -34.61 29.08 -9.19
C VAL A 75 -33.25 29.53 -9.74
N ARG A 76 -33.00 30.84 -9.85
CA ARG A 76 -31.68 31.36 -10.27
C ARG A 76 -30.55 30.90 -9.34
N GLN A 77 -30.77 30.90 -8.02
CA GLN A 77 -29.78 30.38 -7.07
C GLN A 77 -29.56 28.88 -7.24
N MET A 78 -30.63 28.09 -7.40
CA MET A 78 -30.53 26.64 -7.63
C MET A 78 -29.76 26.31 -8.90
N VAL A 79 -30.04 27.02 -10.00
CA VAL A 79 -29.33 26.84 -11.28
C VAL A 79 -27.85 27.20 -11.13
N LYS A 80 -27.52 28.31 -10.45
CA LYS A 80 -26.12 28.66 -10.15
C LYS A 80 -25.42 27.57 -9.35
N ALA A 81 -26.05 27.08 -8.28
CA ALA A 81 -25.49 26.01 -7.45
C ALA A 81 -25.28 24.72 -8.27
N ALA A 82 -26.27 24.30 -9.05
CA ALA A 82 -26.17 23.12 -9.91
C ALA A 82 -25.03 23.25 -10.94
N TYR A 83 -24.87 24.43 -11.54
CA TYR A 83 -23.74 24.71 -12.44
C TYR A 83 -22.39 24.56 -11.74
N PHE A 84 -22.25 25.13 -10.53
CA PHE A 84 -20.99 25.02 -9.78
C PHE A 84 -20.67 23.58 -9.38
N ILE A 85 -21.68 22.81 -8.94
CA ILE A 85 -21.51 21.38 -8.63
C ILE A 85 -21.05 20.63 -9.87
N MET A 86 -21.74 20.82 -11.01
CA MET A 86 -21.38 20.16 -12.27
C MET A 86 -19.94 20.52 -12.70
N LYS A 87 -19.57 21.80 -12.59
CA LYS A 87 -18.23 22.27 -12.94
C LYS A 87 -17.15 21.71 -12.01
N MET A 88 -17.41 21.65 -10.70
CA MET A 88 -16.50 21.05 -9.72
C MET A 88 -16.28 19.57 -9.98
N ASN A 89 -17.37 18.80 -10.17
CA ASN A 89 -17.29 17.38 -10.46
C ASN A 89 -16.46 17.10 -11.72
N PHE A 90 -16.66 17.90 -12.77
CA PHE A 90 -15.87 17.79 -14.00
C PHE A 90 -14.36 17.99 -13.74
N TYR A 91 -13.99 19.03 -12.99
CA TYR A 91 -12.58 19.26 -12.69
C TYR A 91 -11.99 18.22 -11.74
N GLU A 92 -12.77 17.73 -10.79
CA GLU A 92 -12.36 16.66 -9.89
C GLU A 92 -12.07 15.37 -10.67
N GLU A 93 -12.95 14.97 -11.58
CA GLU A 93 -12.70 13.83 -12.46
C GLU A 93 -11.42 13.99 -13.30
N MET A 94 -11.20 15.18 -13.87
CA MET A 94 -9.98 15.44 -14.65
C MET A 94 -8.74 15.42 -13.76
N ALA A 95 -8.81 15.99 -12.56
CA ALA A 95 -7.72 15.97 -11.59
C ALA A 95 -7.36 14.53 -11.20
N VAL A 96 -8.35 13.68 -10.91
CA VAL A 96 -8.12 12.26 -10.58
C VAL A 96 -7.44 11.53 -11.74
N ARG A 97 -7.83 11.77 -13.00
CA ARG A 97 -7.18 11.16 -14.18
C ARG A 97 -5.71 11.55 -14.31
N ILE A 98 -5.43 12.85 -14.17
CA ILE A 98 -4.06 13.37 -14.23
C ILE A 98 -3.23 12.74 -13.10
N GLN A 99 -3.74 12.80 -11.87
CA GLN A 99 -3.04 12.29 -10.71
C GLN A 99 -2.81 10.77 -10.78
N ARG A 100 -3.80 9.98 -11.22
CA ARG A 100 -3.66 8.52 -11.40
C ARG A 100 -2.55 8.21 -12.41
N THR A 101 -2.54 8.92 -13.53
CA THR A 101 -1.53 8.76 -14.59
C THR A 101 -0.14 9.11 -14.06
N TRP A 102 -0.02 10.23 -13.35
CA TRP A 102 1.24 10.67 -12.75
C TRP A 102 1.76 9.70 -11.69
N ARG A 103 0.91 9.23 -10.77
CA ARG A 103 1.29 8.24 -9.74
C ARG A 103 1.82 6.96 -10.40
N GLY A 104 1.14 6.49 -11.46
CA GLY A 104 1.59 5.33 -12.23
C GLY A 104 2.95 5.54 -12.90
N PHE A 105 3.17 6.71 -13.50
CA PHE A 105 4.47 7.09 -14.07
C PHE A 105 5.56 7.13 -12.99
N PHE A 106 5.30 7.79 -11.86
CA PHE A 106 6.26 7.96 -10.77
C PHE A 106 6.74 6.61 -10.22
N VAL A 107 5.81 5.70 -9.95
CA VAL A 107 6.14 4.36 -9.44
C VAL A 107 7.03 3.59 -10.43
N ARG A 108 6.68 3.58 -11.72
CA ARG A 108 7.43 2.85 -12.74
C ARG A 108 8.81 3.45 -13.03
N LYS A 109 8.97 4.76 -12.82
CA LYS A 109 10.23 5.45 -13.09
C LYS A 109 11.18 5.42 -11.90
N TYR A 110 10.68 5.66 -10.69
CA TYR A 110 11.52 5.95 -9.52
C TYR A 110 11.46 4.90 -8.40
N ILE A 111 10.40 4.08 -8.32
CA ILE A 111 10.24 3.11 -7.23
C ILE A 111 10.53 1.68 -7.69
N HIS A 112 9.89 1.23 -8.79
CA HIS A 112 9.91 -0.16 -9.21
C HIS A 112 10.48 -0.34 -10.61
N ASN A 113 11.69 -0.92 -10.70
CA ASN A 113 12.28 -1.35 -11.96
C ASN A 113 12.01 -2.86 -12.18
N PHE A 114 10.98 -3.16 -12.97
CA PHE A 114 10.56 -4.54 -13.27
C PHE A 114 11.69 -5.35 -13.90
N TYR A 115 12.40 -4.79 -14.88
CA TYR A 115 13.44 -5.49 -15.62
C TYR A 115 14.66 -5.79 -14.75
N ALA A 116 15.06 -4.85 -13.89
CA ALA A 116 16.14 -5.08 -12.92
C ALA A 116 15.76 -6.20 -11.94
N ARG A 117 14.53 -6.19 -11.41
CA ARG A 117 14.05 -7.25 -10.52
C ARG A 117 13.96 -8.60 -11.22
N LYS A 118 13.47 -8.65 -12.46
CA LYS A 118 13.38 -9.88 -13.25
C LYS A 118 14.78 -10.49 -13.47
N LYS A 119 15.74 -9.67 -13.91
CA LYS A 119 17.14 -10.10 -14.11
C LYS A 119 17.76 -10.62 -12.81
N TYR A 120 17.50 -9.97 -11.68
CA TYR A 120 17.96 -10.43 -10.37
C TYR A 120 17.38 -11.82 -10.02
N MET A 121 16.08 -12.02 -10.22
CA MET A 121 15.42 -13.30 -9.94
C MET A 121 15.93 -14.43 -10.85
N GLU A 122 16.13 -14.16 -12.14
CA GLU A 122 16.71 -15.13 -13.08
C GLU A 122 18.12 -15.54 -12.64
N GLY A 123 18.97 -14.57 -12.27
CA GLY A 123 20.29 -14.86 -11.72
C GLY A 123 20.25 -15.66 -10.42
N LEU A 124 19.27 -15.38 -9.56
CA LEU A 124 19.06 -16.13 -8.31
C LEU A 124 18.66 -17.58 -8.57
N VAL A 125 17.82 -17.84 -9.57
CA VAL A 125 17.45 -19.21 -10.00
C VAL A 125 18.69 -19.97 -10.47
N MET A 126 19.48 -19.37 -11.37
CA MET A 126 20.72 -19.99 -11.87
C MET A 126 21.70 -20.30 -10.74
N LYS A 127 21.86 -19.39 -9.77
CA LYS A 127 22.73 -19.60 -8.61
C LYS A 127 22.21 -20.72 -7.71
N ASN A 128 20.90 -20.77 -7.45
CA ASN A 128 20.29 -21.86 -6.68
C ASN A 128 20.46 -23.22 -7.36
N GLU A 129 20.35 -23.29 -8.69
CA GLU A 129 20.62 -24.52 -9.45
C GLU A 129 22.09 -24.93 -9.41
N LEU A 130 23.01 -23.98 -9.41
CA LEU A 130 24.43 -24.28 -9.22
C LEU A 130 24.68 -24.86 -7.83
N VAL A 131 24.19 -24.18 -6.78
CA VAL A 131 24.35 -24.63 -5.39
C VAL A 131 23.74 -26.02 -5.18
N ARG A 132 22.56 -26.31 -5.76
CA ARG A 132 21.98 -27.66 -5.70
C ARG A 132 22.90 -28.71 -6.32
N ARG A 133 23.43 -28.45 -7.51
CA ARG A 133 24.37 -29.38 -8.18
C ARG A 133 25.66 -29.58 -7.38
N GLU A 134 26.18 -28.54 -6.76
CA GLU A 134 27.36 -28.63 -5.89
C GLU A 134 27.06 -29.48 -4.64
N LEU A 135 25.89 -29.31 -4.04
CA LEU A 135 25.44 -30.13 -2.90
C LEU A 135 25.28 -31.61 -3.30
N ASP A 136 24.68 -31.89 -4.46
CA ASP A 136 24.54 -33.26 -4.97
C ASP A 136 25.92 -33.92 -5.17
N GLN A 137 26.89 -33.18 -5.72
CA GLN A 137 28.26 -33.68 -5.90
C GLN A 137 28.97 -33.95 -4.57
N LEU A 138 28.77 -33.09 -3.57
CA LEU A 138 29.33 -33.30 -2.23
C LEU A 138 28.71 -34.51 -1.55
N GLU A 139 27.40 -34.72 -1.70
CA GLU A 139 26.71 -35.91 -1.17
C GLU A 139 27.29 -37.20 -1.79
N ASP A 140 27.48 -37.21 -3.11
CA ASP A 140 28.11 -38.33 -3.82
C ASP A 140 29.53 -38.60 -3.35
N LEU A 141 30.34 -37.55 -3.17
CA LEU A 141 31.72 -37.69 -2.68
C LEU A 141 31.76 -38.25 -1.26
N GLN A 142 30.92 -37.73 -0.36
CA GLN A 142 30.82 -38.24 1.01
C GLN A 142 30.34 -39.69 1.04
N LYS A 143 29.42 -40.07 0.16
CA LYS A 143 28.95 -41.46 0.06
C LYS A 143 30.08 -42.39 -0.37
N ARG A 144 30.85 -42.02 -1.40
CA ARG A 144 32.03 -42.78 -1.84
C ARG A 144 33.09 -42.89 -0.75
N GLU A 145 33.32 -41.81 -0.01
CA GLU A 145 34.24 -41.82 1.13
C GLU A 145 33.79 -42.81 2.21
N ARG A 146 32.49 -42.80 2.58
CA ARG A 146 31.91 -43.78 3.51
C ARG A 146 32.07 -45.21 3.01
N ASP A 147 31.73 -45.47 1.74
CA ASP A 147 31.85 -46.80 1.13
C ASP A 147 33.31 -47.28 1.13
N CYS A 148 34.26 -46.42 0.79
CA CYS A 148 35.70 -46.70 0.85
C CYS A 148 36.16 -46.99 2.29
N LEU A 149 35.73 -46.18 3.26
CA LEU A 149 36.05 -46.39 4.67
C LEU A 149 35.50 -47.71 5.19
N ASP A 150 34.28 -48.08 4.80
CA ASP A 150 33.67 -49.35 5.20
C ASP A 150 34.38 -50.54 4.53
N MET A 151 34.78 -50.43 3.26
CA MET A 151 35.65 -51.43 2.61
C MET A 151 37.00 -51.60 3.34
N VAL A 152 37.63 -50.51 3.78
CA VAL A 152 38.88 -50.56 4.55
C VAL A 152 38.65 -51.20 5.92
N LYS A 153 37.56 -50.87 6.61
CA LYS A 153 37.19 -51.52 7.89
C LYS A 153 36.95 -53.02 7.71
N GLU A 154 36.21 -53.42 6.68
CA GLU A 154 35.99 -54.83 6.37
C GLU A 154 37.29 -55.57 6.07
N HIS A 155 38.16 -54.97 5.25
CA HIS A 155 39.45 -55.57 4.93
C HIS A 155 40.35 -55.67 6.17
N THR A 156 40.44 -54.63 7.00
CA THR A 156 41.20 -54.64 8.25
C THR A 156 40.64 -55.62 9.28
N ALA A 157 39.33 -55.81 9.34
CA ALA A 157 38.72 -56.86 10.17
C ALA A 157 39.10 -58.27 9.67
N LYS A 158 39.09 -58.52 8.35
CA LYS A 158 39.55 -59.78 7.75
C LYS A 158 41.04 -60.04 8.04
N VAL A 159 41.88 -59.02 7.90
CA VAL A 159 43.31 -59.03 8.28
C VAL A 159 43.48 -59.43 9.75
N TYR A 160 42.76 -58.76 10.65
CA TYR A 160 42.82 -59.03 12.08
C TYR A 160 42.39 -60.46 12.43
N GLN A 161 41.29 -60.94 11.83
CA GLN A 161 40.85 -62.33 11.99
C GLN A 161 41.91 -63.32 11.49
N ALA A 162 42.54 -63.06 10.34
CA ALA A 162 43.63 -63.89 9.82
C ALA A 162 44.81 -63.95 10.81
N HIS A 163 45.24 -62.82 11.37
CA HIS A 163 46.28 -62.81 12.41
C HIS A 163 45.90 -63.65 13.64
N ARG A 164 44.64 -63.61 14.09
CA ARG A 164 44.17 -64.42 15.22
C ARG A 164 44.12 -65.92 14.89
N LEU A 165 43.80 -66.27 13.64
CA LEU A 165 43.68 -67.64 13.15
C LEU A 165 44.97 -68.17 12.49
N HIS A 166 46.12 -67.51 12.65
CA HIS A 166 47.37 -67.86 11.98
C HIS A 166 47.85 -69.30 12.23
N HIS A 167 47.49 -69.91 13.35
CA HIS A 167 47.82 -71.30 13.67
C HIS A 167 47.07 -72.33 12.80
N LEU A 168 46.00 -71.93 12.12
CA LEU A 168 45.22 -72.80 11.23
C LEU A 168 45.77 -72.85 9.80
N LEU A 169 46.92 -72.21 9.56
CA LEU A 169 47.63 -72.18 8.28
C LEU A 169 48.18 -73.54 7.87
N SER A 170 48.12 -73.85 6.57
CA SER A 170 48.78 -75.05 6.04
C SER A 170 50.29 -74.98 6.20
N THR A 171 50.85 -76.07 6.72
CA THR A 171 52.29 -76.31 6.75
C THR A 171 52.69 -77.22 5.59
N LYS A 172 53.99 -77.44 5.38
CA LYS A 172 54.47 -78.35 4.33
C LYS A 172 54.04 -79.81 4.55
N GLN A 173 53.76 -80.17 5.80
CA GLN A 173 53.51 -81.56 6.20
C GLN A 173 52.03 -81.84 6.47
N CYS A 174 51.26 -80.84 6.92
CA CYS A 174 49.82 -80.96 7.15
C CYS A 174 49.05 -79.79 6.51
N PRO A 175 48.02 -80.06 5.68
CA PRO A 175 47.13 -79.02 5.18
C PRO A 175 46.30 -78.41 6.32
N GLY A 176 46.16 -77.08 6.32
CA GLY A 176 45.36 -76.33 7.28
C GLY A 176 43.86 -76.48 7.01
N VAL A 177 43.02 -76.13 7.99
CA VAL A 177 41.55 -76.31 7.92
C VAL A 177 40.95 -75.60 6.69
N PHE A 178 41.56 -74.50 6.26
CA PHE A 178 41.13 -73.69 5.11
C PHE A 178 41.73 -74.16 3.76
N ASN A 179 42.55 -75.22 3.73
CA ASN A 179 43.16 -75.80 2.54
C ASN A 179 42.80 -77.29 2.39
N SER A 180 41.51 -77.56 2.18
CA SER A 180 41.00 -78.92 2.04
C SER A 180 41.51 -79.59 0.75
N PRO A 181 42.03 -80.84 0.80
CA PRO A 181 42.46 -81.60 -0.38
C PRO A 181 41.35 -81.84 -1.40
N PHE A 182 40.08 -81.69 -0.99
CA PHE A 182 38.91 -81.92 -1.82
C PHE A 182 38.44 -80.67 -2.59
N ARG A 183 39.09 -79.51 -2.38
CA ARG A 183 38.82 -78.29 -3.17
C ARG A 183 39.89 -78.08 -4.23
N PRO A 184 39.52 -77.66 -5.45
CA PRO A 184 40.48 -77.38 -6.52
C PRO A 184 41.37 -76.16 -6.23
N ALA A 185 40.95 -75.26 -5.33
CA ALA A 185 41.72 -74.10 -4.91
C ALA A 185 41.57 -73.86 -3.39
N PRO A 186 42.61 -73.28 -2.73
CA PRO A 186 42.53 -72.90 -1.32
C PRO A 186 41.40 -71.89 -1.05
N HIS A 187 40.79 -71.94 0.14
CA HIS A 187 39.75 -70.99 0.52
C HIS A 187 40.31 -69.55 0.66
N GLU A 188 39.50 -68.52 0.45
CA GLU A 188 39.92 -67.11 0.50
C GLU A 188 40.67 -66.77 1.80
N MET A 189 40.23 -67.34 2.93
CA MET A 189 40.90 -67.20 4.23
C MET A 189 42.32 -67.80 4.23
N GLU A 190 42.55 -68.96 3.59
CA GLU A 190 43.88 -69.57 3.47
C GLU A 190 44.82 -68.69 2.63
N LEU A 191 44.31 -68.06 1.56
CA LEU A 191 45.09 -67.14 0.74
C LEU A 191 45.49 -65.88 1.52
N LEU A 192 44.55 -65.28 2.24
CA LEU A 192 44.81 -64.12 3.11
C LEU A 192 45.83 -64.46 4.21
N LEU A 193 45.67 -65.59 4.88
CA LEU A 193 46.61 -66.07 5.88
C LEU A 193 48.02 -66.28 5.30
N ARG A 194 48.13 -66.88 4.10
CA ARG A 194 49.42 -67.06 3.42
C ARG A 194 50.07 -65.73 3.06
N GLN A 195 49.29 -64.75 2.62
CA GLN A 195 49.79 -63.44 2.21
C GLN A 195 50.26 -62.59 3.41
N GLN A 196 49.55 -62.62 4.54
CA GLN A 196 49.84 -61.77 5.70
C GLN A 196 50.83 -62.36 6.69
N VAL A 197 50.82 -63.69 6.88
CA VAL A 197 51.66 -64.35 7.89
C VAL A 197 53.04 -64.72 7.33
N LYS A 198 53.17 -64.96 6.01
CA LYS A 198 54.47 -65.33 5.40
C LYS A 198 55.36 -64.14 5.04
N TYR A 199 54.87 -62.91 5.12
CA TYR A 199 55.64 -61.70 4.81
C TYR A 199 55.58 -60.68 5.96
N GLN A 200 56.29 -60.96 7.04
CA GLN A 200 56.93 -59.89 7.83
C GLN A 200 58.43 -60.16 7.88
N ALA A 201 59.12 -59.87 6.77
CA ALA A 201 60.53 -59.52 6.88
C ALA A 201 60.57 -58.11 7.50
N PRO A 202 61.36 -57.85 8.56
CA PRO A 202 61.63 -56.49 8.98
C PRO A 202 62.25 -55.78 7.78
N THR A 203 61.54 -54.82 7.19
CA THR A 203 62.19 -53.87 6.29
C THR A 203 63.20 -53.14 7.16
N ARG A 204 64.44 -53.63 7.14
CA ARG A 204 65.61 -52.89 7.59
C ARG A 204 65.51 -51.54 6.89
N LEU A 205 65.35 -50.48 7.68
CA LEU A 205 65.75 -49.15 7.30
C LEU A 205 67.22 -49.24 6.88
N ALA A 206 67.45 -49.41 5.58
CA ALA A 206 68.77 -49.45 4.99
C ALA A 206 69.05 -48.10 4.33
N SER A 207 70.04 -47.41 4.91
CA SER A 207 71.04 -46.56 4.30
C SER A 207 70.60 -45.58 3.20
N ARG A 208 70.41 -44.34 3.63
CA ARG A 208 71.09 -43.12 3.15
C ARG A 208 71.81 -43.28 1.79
N GLY A 209 71.07 -43.11 0.69
CA GLY A 209 71.57 -42.92 -0.66
C GLY A 209 71.22 -41.51 -1.16
N LYS A 210 72.25 -40.76 -1.56
CA LYS A 210 72.26 -39.36 -1.97
C LYS A 210 71.13 -38.99 -2.95
N ALA A 211 70.30 -38.02 -2.58
CA ALA A 211 69.57 -37.18 -3.52
C ALA A 211 70.10 -35.75 -3.40
N CYS A 212 70.41 -35.16 -4.55
CA CYS A 212 71.02 -33.85 -4.71
C CYS A 212 70.23 -32.73 -4.04
N LEU A 213 71.00 -31.78 -3.52
CA LEU A 213 70.59 -30.48 -3.02
C LEU A 213 69.88 -29.66 -4.11
N LEU A 214 68.70 -29.17 -3.80
CA LEU A 214 68.18 -27.91 -4.34
C LEU A 214 67.23 -27.26 -3.31
N GLY A 215 67.86 -26.44 -2.46
CA GLY A 215 67.38 -25.15 -1.95
C GLY A 215 65.97 -25.02 -1.41
N ILE A 216 65.85 -25.02 -0.08
CA ILE A 216 65.02 -24.05 0.64
C ILE A 216 65.96 -23.29 1.58
N PRO A 217 65.89 -21.95 1.66
CA PRO A 217 66.30 -21.25 2.85
C PRO A 217 65.05 -20.82 3.62
N SER A 218 64.90 -21.34 4.83
CA SER A 218 64.10 -20.70 5.86
C SER A 218 64.83 -20.84 7.18
N SER A 219 65.29 -19.72 7.72
CA SER A 219 65.28 -19.46 9.17
C SER A 219 65.89 -18.10 9.45
N THR A 220 65.13 -17.22 10.09
CA THR A 220 65.54 -16.61 11.37
C THR A 220 64.28 -16.13 12.08
N SER A 221 63.76 -16.94 13.01
CA SER A 221 62.96 -16.43 14.13
C SER A 221 63.93 -15.91 15.17
N SER A 222 63.85 -14.61 15.46
CA SER A 222 64.56 -13.98 16.57
C SER A 222 63.55 -13.18 17.40
N SER A 223 63.37 -13.65 18.64
CA SER A 223 63.17 -12.89 19.88
C SER A 223 62.23 -11.67 19.89
N PHE A 224 61.13 -11.84 20.63
CA PHE A 224 60.43 -10.79 21.36
C PHE A 224 61.38 -9.91 22.20
N PRO A 225 61.02 -8.65 22.42
CA PRO A 225 61.26 -7.99 23.69
C PRO A 225 59.95 -7.68 24.43
N VAL A 226 59.98 -8.03 25.71
CA VAL A 226 59.14 -7.52 26.79
C VAL A 226 59.41 -6.03 26.98
N THR A 227 58.38 -5.19 27.13
CA THR A 227 58.34 -3.93 27.93
C THR A 227 56.85 -3.51 28.03
N LEU A 228 56.14 -3.75 29.13
CA LEU A 228 55.95 -2.87 30.31
C LEU A 228 55.37 -1.48 29.97
N GLY A 229 54.10 -1.25 30.34
CA GLY A 229 53.51 0.10 30.34
C GLY A 229 51.97 0.13 30.22
N SER A 230 51.26 -0.02 31.34
CA SER A 230 50.00 0.73 31.52
C SER A 230 50.34 2.22 31.72
N PRO A 231 49.44 3.15 31.37
CA PRO A 231 48.58 3.67 32.44
C PRO A 231 47.11 3.93 32.06
N LEU A 232 46.31 3.67 33.07
CA LEU A 232 44.96 4.14 33.42
C LEU A 232 44.77 5.67 33.27
N ILE A 233 43.55 6.09 32.87
CA ILE A 233 42.68 7.20 33.38
C ILE A 233 41.49 7.33 32.40
N LYS A 234 40.29 6.80 32.70
CA LYS A 234 39.13 7.38 33.43
C LYS A 234 38.29 8.43 32.66
N THR A 235 36.98 8.12 32.57
CA THR A 235 35.75 8.98 32.57
C THR A 235 35.47 9.80 31.28
N SER A 236 34.28 9.84 30.64
CA SER A 236 32.89 9.90 31.16
C SER A 236 31.81 9.52 30.11
N ARG A 237 30.93 8.58 30.46
CA ARG A 237 29.44 8.65 30.52
C ARG A 237 28.63 9.47 29.48
N THR A 238 27.77 8.79 28.69
CA THR A 238 26.33 9.16 28.47
C THR A 238 25.45 8.02 27.90
N TYR A 239 24.40 7.63 28.66
CA TYR A 239 23.04 7.12 28.35
C TYR A 239 22.77 6.13 27.17
N SER A 240 22.34 4.88 27.42
CA SER A 240 20.94 4.33 27.53
C SER A 240 20.18 4.31 26.18
N SER A 241 19.50 3.28 25.69
CA SER A 241 18.82 2.13 26.32
C SER A 241 18.41 1.11 25.22
N ARG A 242 18.48 -0.21 25.49
CA ARG A 242 17.75 -1.25 24.72
C ARG A 242 17.17 -2.30 25.67
N PRO A 243 15.96 -2.81 25.40
CA PRO A 243 15.15 -3.53 26.38
C PRO A 243 15.56 -4.99 26.57
N ILE A 244 15.43 -5.45 27.81
CA ILE A 244 15.69 -6.80 28.30
C ILE A 244 14.52 -7.71 27.92
N LEU A 245 14.80 -8.85 27.27
CA LEU A 245 13.86 -9.97 27.08
C LEU A 245 13.97 -10.97 28.26
N PRO A 246 12.90 -11.69 28.62
CA PRO A 246 12.85 -12.51 29.83
C PRO A 246 13.63 -13.83 29.68
N PRO A 247 14.04 -14.48 30.79
CA PRO A 247 14.88 -15.68 30.76
C PRO A 247 14.05 -16.92 30.40
N ILE A 248 14.46 -17.65 29.36
CA ILE A 248 13.91 -18.96 29.03
C ILE A 248 14.57 -19.99 29.96
N ALA A 249 13.73 -20.74 30.69
CA ALA A 249 14.16 -21.80 31.59
C ALA A 249 14.80 -22.97 30.81
N ASN A 250 16.05 -23.29 31.15
CA ASN A 250 16.72 -24.51 30.69
C ASN A 250 16.16 -25.72 31.45
N LYS A 251 15.40 -26.59 30.76
CA LYS A 251 15.31 -28.00 31.14
C LYS A 251 16.39 -28.74 30.35
N GLY A 252 17.43 -29.17 31.07
CA GLY A 252 18.51 -29.97 30.52
C GLY A 252 18.04 -31.37 30.14
N LEU A 253 18.41 -31.79 28.93
CA LEU A 253 18.58 -33.19 28.56
C LEU A 253 20.03 -33.32 28.13
N TYR A 254 20.82 -34.07 28.91
CA TYR A 254 22.23 -34.31 28.62
C TYR A 254 22.34 -35.20 27.37
N GLY A 255 23.06 -34.70 26.36
CA GLY A 255 23.51 -35.43 25.17
C GLY A 255 24.94 -34.99 24.84
N GLU A 256 25.77 -35.94 24.43
CA GLU A 256 27.24 -35.94 24.47
C GLU A 256 27.92 -34.74 23.78
N ALA A 257 28.97 -34.21 24.42
CA ALA A 257 29.65 -32.96 24.09
C ALA A 257 30.56 -33.01 22.84
N GLY A 258 30.50 -34.08 22.03
CA GLY A 258 31.34 -34.26 20.84
C GLY A 258 30.73 -33.68 19.55
N GLU A 259 29.44 -33.90 19.31
CA GLU A 259 28.80 -33.59 18.01
C GLU A 259 28.37 -32.12 17.87
N ALA A 260 28.23 -31.39 18.98
CA ALA A 260 27.79 -30.00 18.99
C ALA A 260 28.86 -28.98 18.53
N TRP A 261 30.14 -29.37 18.51
CA TRP A 261 31.24 -28.47 18.10
C TRP A 261 31.41 -28.40 16.58
N GLU A 262 31.21 -29.50 15.85
CA GLU A 262 31.27 -29.51 14.38
C GLU A 262 30.10 -28.76 13.74
N GLN A 263 28.89 -28.86 14.29
CA GLN A 263 27.75 -28.07 13.84
C GLN A 263 27.97 -26.55 14.04
N ARG A 264 28.69 -26.14 15.09
CA ARG A 264 28.98 -24.72 15.35
C ARG A 264 30.02 -24.13 14.40
N LEU A 265 30.99 -24.90 13.92
CA LEU A 265 31.94 -24.43 12.90
C LEU A 265 31.26 -24.29 11.53
N HIS A 266 30.44 -25.26 11.13
CA HIS A 266 29.72 -25.19 9.86
C HIS A 266 28.66 -24.07 9.81
N CYS A 267 27.99 -23.76 10.93
CA CYS A 267 27.11 -22.60 11.01
C CYS A 267 27.87 -21.26 10.92
N ARG A 268 29.15 -21.20 11.29
CA ARG A 268 29.94 -19.96 11.25
C ARG A 268 30.30 -19.55 9.82
N GLU A 269 30.63 -20.51 8.96
CA GLU A 269 30.90 -20.25 7.54
C GLU A 269 29.65 -19.87 6.76
N LEU A 270 28.51 -20.54 7.04
CA LEU A 270 27.22 -20.18 6.47
C LEU A 270 26.76 -18.78 6.90
N MET A 271 26.98 -18.40 8.17
CA MET A 271 26.68 -17.04 8.64
C MET A 271 27.61 -15.99 8.03
N LEU A 272 28.89 -16.29 7.80
CA LEU A 272 29.83 -15.39 7.12
C LEU A 272 29.44 -15.16 5.64
N CYS A 273 28.97 -16.19 4.94
CA CYS A 273 28.45 -16.06 3.56
C CYS A 273 27.12 -15.28 3.47
N LEU A 274 26.22 -15.45 4.46
CA LEU A 274 24.97 -14.67 4.54
C LEU A 274 25.21 -13.21 4.91
N GLN A 275 26.17 -12.96 5.81
CA GLN A 275 26.52 -11.61 6.26
C GLN A 275 27.22 -10.84 5.13
N THR A 276 28.07 -11.49 4.33
CA THR A 276 28.65 -10.88 3.12
C THR A 276 27.60 -10.60 2.03
N SER A 277 26.57 -11.44 1.85
CA SER A 277 25.52 -11.15 0.87
C SER A 277 24.61 -9.99 1.28
N TYR A 278 24.33 -9.84 2.58
CA TYR A 278 23.53 -8.74 3.10
C TYR A 278 24.29 -7.40 3.00
N MET A 279 25.56 -7.37 3.44
CA MET A 279 26.40 -6.16 3.35
C MET A 279 26.59 -5.69 1.91
N HIS A 280 26.79 -6.61 0.96
CA HIS A 280 26.93 -6.28 -0.46
C HIS A 280 25.64 -5.74 -1.10
N LEU A 281 24.46 -6.12 -0.58
CA LEU A 281 23.17 -5.61 -1.04
C LEU A 281 22.89 -4.21 -0.46
N GLU A 282 23.31 -3.97 0.78
CA GLU A 282 23.22 -2.67 1.45
C GLU A 282 24.19 -1.65 0.80
N GLU A 283 25.42 -2.06 0.47
CA GLU A 283 26.39 -1.24 -0.27
C GLU A 283 25.90 -0.92 -1.70
N ALA A 284 25.33 -1.88 -2.42
CA ALA A 284 24.77 -1.64 -3.76
C ALA A 284 23.58 -0.67 -3.73
N GLN A 285 22.76 -0.69 -2.67
CA GLN A 285 21.66 0.26 -2.48
C GLN A 285 22.16 1.67 -2.11
N ASN A 286 23.22 1.76 -1.32
CA ASN A 286 23.84 3.05 -0.96
C ASN A 286 24.55 3.69 -2.16
N GLN A 287 25.25 2.89 -2.99
CA GLN A 287 25.85 3.37 -4.24
C GLN A 287 24.79 3.89 -5.24
N LEU A 288 23.60 3.28 -5.28
CA LEU A 288 22.48 3.78 -6.09
C LEU A 288 21.88 5.08 -5.54
N ARG A 289 21.93 5.31 -4.22
CA ARG A 289 21.51 6.60 -3.61
C ARG A 289 22.53 7.71 -3.82
N GLU A 290 23.83 7.40 -3.83
CA GLU A 290 24.88 8.39 -4.10
C GLU A 290 24.97 8.82 -5.57
N LEU A 291 24.52 7.98 -6.50
CA LEU A 291 24.45 8.29 -7.93
C LEU A 291 23.20 9.08 -8.36
N GLU A 292 22.27 9.41 -7.45
CA GLU A 292 21.21 10.40 -7.72
C GLU A 292 21.78 11.82 -7.54
N PRO A 293 22.03 12.59 -8.61
CA PRO A 293 22.39 13.99 -8.44
C PRO A 293 21.14 14.73 -7.98
N VAL A 294 21.28 15.46 -6.88
CA VAL A 294 20.41 16.52 -6.38
C VAL A 294 19.79 17.32 -7.54
N ARG A 295 18.61 16.92 -8.00
CA ARG A 295 17.71 17.75 -8.82
C ARG A 295 16.34 17.68 -8.18
N LEU A 296 16.17 18.45 -7.12
CA LEU A 296 14.92 19.09 -6.72
C LEU A 296 15.23 19.98 -5.51
N ARG A 297 16.20 20.89 -5.67
CA ARG A 297 16.36 22.05 -4.78
C ARG A 297 16.06 23.30 -5.62
N GLY A 298 14.93 23.93 -5.32
CA GLY A 298 14.66 25.34 -5.60
C GLY A 298 14.11 25.67 -6.99
N THR A 299 12.80 25.92 -7.06
CA THR A 299 12.24 27.19 -7.57
C THR A 299 10.83 27.35 -7.02
N GLY A 300 10.76 27.72 -5.74
CA GLY A 300 9.66 28.55 -5.27
C GLY A 300 9.93 29.99 -5.71
N SER A 301 8.86 30.72 -6.00
CA SER A 301 8.80 32.17 -6.24
C SER A 301 9.21 32.66 -7.64
N THR A 302 8.22 32.88 -8.52
CA THR A 302 8.02 34.22 -9.10
C THR A 302 6.57 34.39 -9.56
N LEU A 303 5.80 35.15 -8.78
CA LEU A 303 4.59 35.83 -9.22
C LEU A 303 5.01 36.97 -10.15
N HIS A 304 4.57 36.95 -11.41
CA HIS A 304 4.48 38.18 -12.20
C HIS A 304 3.08 38.32 -12.78
N HIS A 305 2.37 39.33 -12.26
CA HIS A 305 1.33 40.07 -12.94
C HIS A 305 1.75 40.41 -14.37
N LEU A 306 0.90 40.09 -15.36
CA LEU A 306 0.84 40.84 -16.60
C LEU A 306 -0.64 41.05 -16.96
N SER A 307 -1.06 42.28 -16.69
CA SER A 307 -2.30 42.89 -17.12
C SER A 307 -2.26 43.18 -18.63
N GLN A 308 -3.42 43.00 -19.26
CA GLN A 308 -3.92 43.73 -20.43
C GLN A 308 -3.13 43.65 -21.76
N SER A 309 -3.70 42.92 -22.72
CA SER A 309 -3.79 43.43 -24.09
C SER A 309 -5.14 43.07 -24.69
N SER A 310 -5.86 44.13 -25.05
CA SER A 310 -7.05 44.20 -25.90
C SER A 310 -7.02 43.30 -27.13
N SER A 311 -8.10 42.53 -27.33
CA SER A 311 -8.54 42.12 -28.67
C SER A 311 -10.07 41.99 -28.71
N SER A 312 -10.68 43.04 -29.25
CA SER A 312 -11.78 43.03 -30.22
C SER A 312 -12.70 41.80 -30.28
N PHE A 313 -13.94 42.03 -29.83
CA PHE A 313 -15.12 41.30 -30.28
C PHE A 313 -15.29 41.35 -31.80
N PRO A 314 -15.78 40.25 -32.40
CA PRO A 314 -16.80 40.36 -33.44
C PRO A 314 -18.00 39.43 -33.14
N HIS A 315 -19.15 40.03 -32.81
CA HIS A 315 -20.43 39.56 -33.34
C HIS A 315 -20.60 40.14 -34.76
N PRO A 316 -21.46 39.64 -35.68
CA PRO A 316 -22.61 38.74 -35.49
C PRO A 316 -22.80 37.67 -36.61
N ALA A 317 -23.81 36.79 -36.46
CA ALA A 317 -24.73 36.43 -37.55
C ALA A 317 -25.91 35.61 -37.01
N HIS A 318 -27.05 36.29 -36.83
CA HIS A 318 -28.34 35.66 -36.69
C HIS A 318 -28.69 34.91 -37.98
N THR A 319 -28.95 33.61 -37.91
CA THR A 319 -29.74 32.91 -38.92
C THR A 319 -31.04 32.47 -38.27
N GLY A 320 -32.12 33.15 -38.66
CA GLY A 320 -33.47 32.71 -38.37
C GLY A 320 -33.74 31.40 -39.11
N LYS A 321 -34.19 30.39 -38.38
CA LYS A 321 -34.96 29.28 -38.95
C LYS A 321 -36.26 29.19 -38.19
N SER A 322 -37.27 29.76 -38.84
CA SER A 322 -38.68 29.45 -38.66
C SER A 322 -38.86 27.92 -38.75
N PHE A 323 -39.46 27.33 -37.74
CA PHE A 323 -40.16 26.06 -37.87
C PHE A 323 -41.62 26.32 -37.50
N ARG A 324 -42.47 25.95 -38.45
CA ARG A 324 -43.93 25.86 -38.35
C ARG A 324 -44.37 25.02 -37.17
#